data_AF-A0A2V5NDP5-F1
#
_entry.id   AF-A0A2V5NDP5-F1
#
_cell.length_a   1.000
_cell.length_b   1.000
_cell.length_c   1.000
_cell.angle_alpha   90.00
_cell.angle_beta   90.00
_cell.angle_gamma   90.00
#
_symmetry.space_group_name_H-M   'P 1'
#
loop_
_entity.id
_entity.type
_entity.pdbx_description
1 polymer ?
#
loop_
_entity_poly.entity_id
_entity_poly.type
_entity_poly.pdbx_seq_one_letter_code
_entity_poly.pdbx_strand_id
1 'polypeptide(L)'
;MRNDRLIGVAIESRTDSDFKSLHDLSAKLVDEIEHVFVSYNEAKGEKFKPIGRSGPDRTKALVLNNGESGIGARAKKAKKLR
;
A
#
# COMPACT_ATOMS: atom_id res chain seq x y z
N MET A 1 9.98 4.42 -13.89
CA MET A 1 10.37 4.25 -12.48
C MET A 1 9.35 3.36 -11.80
N ARG A 2 9.77 2.42 -10.93
CA ARG A 2 8.85 1.55 -10.18
C ARG A 2 8.46 2.22 -8.87
N ASN A 3 7.16 2.29 -8.58
CA ASN A 3 6.62 2.99 -7.41
C ASN A 3 5.51 2.16 -6.76
N ASP A 4 5.91 1.19 -5.94
CA ASP A 4 4.99 0.28 -5.25
C ASP A 4 4.25 1.05 -4.12
N ARG A 5 2.93 0.87 -4.02
CA ARG A 5 2.08 1.53 -3.00
C ARG A 5 1.63 0.52 -1.96
N LEU A 6 1.76 0.88 -0.68
CA LEU A 6 1.28 0.06 0.43
C LEU A 6 -0.13 0.46 0.82
N ILE A 7 -0.96 -0.55 1.04
CA ILE A 7 -2.29 -0.42 1.62
C ILE A 7 -2.24 -1.17 2.94
N GLY A 8 -2.72 -0.53 4.00
CA GLY A 8 -2.75 -1.11 5.33
C GLY A 8 -3.95 -0.59 6.09
N VAL A 9 -4.37 -1.36 7.08
CA VAL A 9 -5.47 -1.01 7.97
C VAL A 9 -4.90 -0.74 9.36
N ALA A 10 -5.51 0.21 10.08
CA ALA A 10 -5.15 0.48 11.46
C ALA A 10 -5.52 -0.73 12.35
N ILE A 11 -4.55 -1.21 13.13
CA ILE A 11 -4.74 -2.36 14.03
C ILE A 11 -5.85 -2.10 15.06
N GLU A 12 -6.01 -0.84 15.49
CA GLU A 12 -7.02 -0.42 16.46
C GLU A 12 -8.35 0.00 15.83
N SER A 13 -8.56 -0.25 14.53
CA SER A 13 -9.86 -0.01 13.90
C SER A 13 -10.91 -0.99 14.43
N ARG A 14 -12.00 -0.47 14.99
CA ARG A 14 -13.14 -1.30 15.46
C ARG A 14 -13.89 -1.96 14.30
N THR A 15 -13.78 -1.39 13.10
CA THR A 15 -14.55 -1.79 11.91
C THR A 15 -13.73 -2.59 10.92
N ASP A 16 -12.40 -2.39 10.90
CA ASP A 16 -11.57 -2.85 9.79
C ASP A 16 -10.41 -3.75 10.24
N SER A 17 -10.22 -3.95 11.54
CA SER A 17 -9.07 -4.71 12.09
C SER A 17 -9.03 -6.17 11.64
N ASP A 18 -10.13 -6.74 11.15
CA ASP A 18 -10.21 -8.10 10.64
C ASP A 18 -9.63 -8.26 9.24
N PHE A 19 -9.46 -7.18 8.46
CA PHE A 19 -8.86 -7.26 7.14
C PHE A 19 -7.34 -7.52 7.23
N LYS A 20 -6.91 -8.69 6.74
CA LYS A 20 -5.50 -9.13 6.72
C LYS A 20 -4.89 -9.11 5.33
N SER A 21 -5.73 -9.08 4.29
CA SER A 21 -5.32 -9.13 2.89
C SER A 21 -6.26 -8.32 2.00
N LEU A 22 -5.79 -7.98 0.78
CA LEU A 22 -6.66 -7.38 -0.24
C LEU A 22 -7.79 -8.32 -0.70
N HIS A 23 -7.67 -9.63 -0.46
CA HIS A 23 -8.73 -10.60 -0.77
C HIS A 23 -9.89 -10.54 0.22
N ASP A 24 -9.68 -9.94 1.39
CA ASP A 24 -10.73 -9.76 2.39
C ASP A 24 -11.62 -8.55 2.05
N LEU A 25 -11.19 -7.73 1.08
CA LEU A 25 -11.94 -6.62 0.52
C LEU A 25 -12.70 -7.07 -0.73
N SER A 26 -13.82 -6.41 -1.03
CA SER A 26 -14.51 -6.65 -2.30
C SER A 26 -13.63 -6.25 -3.48
N ALA A 27 -13.67 -7.03 -4.57
CA ALA A 27 -12.89 -6.73 -5.78
C ALA A 27 -13.14 -5.30 -6.30
N LYS A 28 -14.40 -4.85 -6.24
CA LYS A 28 -14.81 -3.49 -6.62
C LYS A 28 -14.10 -2.42 -5.80
N LEU A 29 -14.00 -2.58 -4.47
CA LEU A 29 -13.31 -1.63 -3.62
C LEU A 29 -11.82 -1.55 -3.97
N VAL A 30 -11.19 -2.69 -4.26
CA VAL A 30 -9.78 -2.71 -4.66
C VAL A 30 -9.57 -2.01 -6.01
N ASP A 31 -10.49 -2.19 -6.96
CA ASP A 31 -10.46 -1.50 -8.26
C ASP A 31 -10.63 0.02 -8.09
N GLU A 32 -11.51 0.46 -7.19
CA GLU A 32 -11.70 1.88 -6.86
C GLU A 32 -10.43 2.50 -6.25
N ILE A 33 -9.75 1.78 -5.35
CA ILE A 33 -8.47 2.24 -4.77
C ILE A 33 -7.41 2.41 -5.88
N GLU A 34 -7.32 1.48 -6.82
CA GLU A 34 -6.42 1.60 -7.97
C GLU A 34 -6.76 2.80 -8.84
N HIS A 35 -8.06 3.02 -9.09
CA HIS A 35 -8.54 4.15 -9.87
C HIS A 35 -8.15 5.49 -9.24
N VAL A 36 -8.24 5.64 -7.92
CA VAL A 36 -7.77 6.85 -7.21
C VAL A 36 -6.30 7.13 -7.51
N PHE A 37 -5.44 6.10 -7.54
CA PHE A 37 -4.03 6.30 -7.88
C PHE A 37 -3.83 6.71 -9.34
N VAL A 38 -4.56 6.14 -10.28
CA VAL A 38 -4.47 6.51 -11.69
C VAL A 38 -4.93 7.96 -11.87
N SER A 39 -6.15 8.27 -11.46
CA SER A 39 -6.79 9.57 -11.67
C SER A 39 -6.04 10.72 -11.00
N TYR A 40 -5.46 10.49 -9.81
CA TYR A 40 -4.67 11.52 -9.13
C TYR A 40 -3.37 11.87 -9.87
N ASN A 41 -2.69 10.87 -10.45
CA ASN A 41 -1.46 11.12 -11.21
C ASN A 41 -1.79 11.71 -12.58
N GLU A 42 -2.87 11.25 -13.23
CA GLU A 42 -3.35 11.83 -14.49
C GLU A 42 -3.71 13.31 -14.34
N ALA A 43 -4.39 13.68 -13.26
CA ALA A 43 -4.67 15.09 -12.93
C ALA A 43 -3.40 15.93 -12.73
N LYS A 44 -2.27 15.30 -12.37
CA LYS A 44 -0.95 15.94 -12.28
C LYS A 44 -0.16 15.90 -13.58
N GLY A 45 -0.71 15.31 -14.65
CA GLY A 45 -0.02 15.10 -15.92
C GLY A 45 0.95 13.91 -15.93
N GLU A 46 0.92 13.06 -14.90
CA GLU A 46 1.76 11.86 -14.79
C GLU A 46 0.96 10.59 -15.14
N LYS A 47 1.61 9.62 -15.78
CA LYS A 47 0.99 8.31 -16.06
C LYS A 47 1.30 7.33 -14.95
N PHE A 48 0.26 6.82 -14.31
CA PHE A 48 0.38 5.74 -13.34
C PHE A 48 -0.30 4.47 -13.87
N LYS A 49 0.43 3.35 -13.90
CA LYS A 49 -0.07 2.06 -14.36
C LYS A 49 0.09 1.03 -13.25
N PRO A 50 -1.01 0.55 -12.64
CA PRO A 50 -0.98 -0.63 -11.78
C PRO A 50 -0.46 -1.83 -12.58
N ILE A 51 0.58 -2.51 -12.07
CA ILE A 51 1.20 -3.68 -12.72
C ILE A 51 0.88 -5.00 -12.00
N GLY A 52 0.18 -4.93 -10.87
CA GLY A 52 -0.25 -6.11 -10.11
C GLY A 52 -0.51 -5.79 -8.64
N ARG A 53 -1.24 -6.70 -8.00
CA ARG A 53 -1.55 -6.69 -6.56
C ARG A 53 -0.67 -7.69 -5.84
N SER A 54 -0.28 -7.39 -4.61
CA SER A 54 0.62 -8.26 -3.83
C SER A 54 0.08 -8.45 -2.43
N GLY A 55 0.19 -9.68 -1.93
CA GLY A 55 -0.22 -10.04 -0.57
C GLY A 55 0.73 -9.53 0.52
N PRO A 56 0.34 -9.69 1.79
CA PRO A 56 1.07 -9.17 2.94
C PRO A 56 2.51 -9.70 3.07
N ASP A 57 2.80 -10.92 2.60
CA ASP A 57 4.16 -11.48 2.71
C ASP A 57 5.15 -10.83 1.74
N ARG A 58 4.71 -10.55 0.52
CA ARG A 58 5.51 -9.77 -0.44
C ARG A 58 5.70 -8.33 0.05
N THR A 59 4.67 -7.75 0.67
CA THR A 59 4.75 -6.44 1.32
C THR A 59 5.77 -6.43 2.46
N LYS A 60 5.76 -7.42 3.35
CA LYS A 60 6.76 -7.56 4.42
C LYS A 60 8.17 -7.65 3.84
N ALA A 61 8.39 -8.48 2.82
CA ALA A 61 9.68 -8.60 2.16
C ALA A 61 10.16 -7.25 1.58
N LEU A 62 9.28 -6.50 0.91
CA LEU A 62 9.60 -5.18 0.36
C LEU A 62 9.92 -4.14 1.44
N VAL A 63 9.16 -4.10 2.53
CA VAL A 63 9.37 -3.14 3.63
C VAL A 63 10.64 -3.47 4.42
N LEU A 64 10.91 -4.74 4.65
CA LEU A 64 12.05 -5.20 5.44
C LEU A 64 13.36 -5.16 4.63
N ASN A 65 13.33 -5.52 3.35
CA ASN A 65 14.53 -5.56 2.51
C ASN A 65 14.88 -4.19 1.91
N ASN A 66 13.90 -3.35 1.56
CA ASN A 66 14.16 -2.05 0.91
C ASN A 66 14.12 -0.88 1.90
N GLY A 67 14.72 -1.07 3.08
CA GLY A 67 14.83 -0.06 4.15
C GLY A 67 15.35 1.32 3.70
N GLU A 68 15.89 1.44 2.50
CA GLU A 68 16.52 2.66 1.96
C GLU A 68 15.65 3.41 0.93
N SER A 69 14.63 2.79 0.35
CA SER A 69 13.79 3.42 -0.67
C SER A 69 12.43 3.80 -0.10
N GLY A 70 12.35 4.98 0.52
CA GLY A 70 11.14 5.75 0.83
C GLY A 70 10.12 5.17 1.83
N ILE A 71 9.82 3.88 1.78
CA ILE A 71 8.75 3.23 2.53
C ILE A 71 9.32 2.49 3.76
N GLY A 72 10.39 1.71 3.58
CA GLY A 72 11.10 1.07 4.69
C GLY A 72 11.75 2.08 5.65
N ALA A 73 12.23 3.21 5.13
CA ALA A 73 12.77 4.32 5.93
C ALA A 73 11.71 4.95 6.85
N ARG A 74 10.48 5.14 6.37
CA ARG A 74 9.36 5.65 7.17
C ARG A 74 8.88 4.65 8.22
N ALA A 75 8.84 3.36 7.86
CA ALA A 75 8.50 2.28 8.79
C ALA A 75 9.51 2.15 9.95
N LYS A 76 10.82 2.24 9.67
CA LYS A 76 11.86 2.27 10.72
C LYS A 76 11.70 3.46 11.66
N LYS A 77 11.37 4.65 11.13
CA LYS A 77 11.15 5.86 11.95
C LYS A 77 9.94 5.71 12.87
N ALA A 78 8.84 5.14 12.39
CA ALA A 78 7.65 4.88 13.21
C ALA A 78 7.91 3.86 14.34
N LYS A 79 8.75 2.85 14.09
CA LYS A 79 9.13 1.86 15.12
C LYS A 79 10.07 2.42 16.20
N LYS A 80 10.87 3.45 15.87
CA LYS A 80 11.79 4.11 16.81
C LYS A 80 11.10 5.14 17.72
N LEU A 81 9.86 5.53 17.42
CA LEU A 81 9.05 6.45 18.23
C LEU A 81 8.13 5.76 19.25
N ARG A 82 8.28 4.44 19.44
CA ARG A 82 7.54 3.66 20.44
C ARG A 82 8.47 3.21 21.55
#